data_AF-A0A356R2Q1-F1
#
_entry.id   AF-A0A356R2Q1-F1
#
_cell.length_a   1.000
_cell.length_b   1.000
_cell.length_c   1.000
_cell.angle_alpha   90.00
_cell.angle_beta   90.00
_cell.angle_gamma   90.00
#
_symmetry.space_group_name_H-M   'P 1'
#
loop_
_entity.id
_entity.type
_entity.pdbx_description
1 polymer ?
#
loop_
_entity_poly.entity_id
_entity_poly.type
_entity_poly.pdbx_seq_one_letter_code
_entity_poly.pdbx_strand_id
1 'polypeptide(L)'
;MSVHKSGAFLQQCFSVHPLCLSVKLVSPPQIVGVVCTNCQMRHRLTLQQVAVSPEKTTGIESHELLLLQGCVQDHSEEVRVSMVNIEQCAVGLRCGCCRRSYSLDVALFETQQS
;
A
#
# COMPACT_ATOMS: atom_id res chain seq x y z
N MET A 1 -13.95 -12.52 -13.58
CA MET A 1 -13.42 -12.21 -12.23
C MET A 1 -14.10 -10.93 -11.76
N SER A 2 -14.75 -10.96 -10.61
CA SER A 2 -15.39 -9.78 -10.03
C SER A 2 -14.35 -8.85 -9.42
N VAL A 3 -14.41 -7.57 -9.81
CA VAL A 3 -13.59 -6.52 -9.19
C VAL A 3 -14.51 -5.74 -8.26
N HIS A 4 -14.21 -5.76 -6.97
CA HIS A 4 -14.97 -5.04 -5.95
C HIS A 4 -14.30 -3.70 -5.66
N LYS A 5 -15.00 -2.59 -5.94
CA LYS A 5 -14.50 -1.24 -5.65
C LYS A 5 -14.77 -0.85 -4.20
N SER A 6 -14.15 -1.57 -3.25
CA SER A 6 -14.33 -1.34 -1.82
C SER A 6 -13.05 -1.64 -1.06
N GLY A 7 -12.70 -0.76 -0.12
CA GLY A 7 -11.59 -0.94 0.81
C GLY A 7 -11.90 -1.98 1.89
N ALA A 8 -13.18 -2.35 2.10
CA ALA A 8 -13.60 -3.21 3.21
C ALA A 8 -12.87 -4.55 3.21
N PHE A 9 -12.65 -5.11 2.02
CA PHE A 9 -11.89 -6.35 1.86
C PHE A 9 -10.43 -6.22 2.27
N LEU A 10 -9.79 -5.09 1.98
CA LEU A 10 -8.41 -4.83 2.42
C LEU A 10 -8.35 -4.70 3.95
N GLN A 11 -9.27 -3.95 4.57
CA GLN A 11 -9.32 -3.84 6.03
C GLN A 11 -9.60 -5.18 6.69
N GLN A 12 -10.49 -6.00 6.12
CA GLN A 12 -10.72 -7.36 6.61
C GLN A 12 -9.47 -8.22 6.48
N CYS A 13 -8.78 -8.18 5.34
CA CYS A 13 -7.53 -8.90 5.14
C CYS A 13 -6.45 -8.44 6.14
N PHE A 14 -6.35 -7.14 6.40
CA PHE A 14 -5.42 -6.59 7.39
C PHE A 14 -5.78 -7.00 8.82
N SER A 15 -7.08 -7.02 9.15
CA SER A 15 -7.55 -7.39 10.50
C SER A 15 -7.32 -8.87 10.80
N VAL A 16 -7.45 -9.74 9.80
CA VAL A 16 -7.29 -11.20 9.98
C VAL A 16 -5.85 -11.66 9.70
N HIS A 17 -5.18 -11.07 8.71
CA HIS A 17 -3.85 -11.47 8.24
C HIS A 17 -2.87 -10.28 8.12
N PRO A 18 -2.61 -9.54 9.21
CA PRO A 18 -1.82 -8.31 9.16
C PRO A 18 -0.39 -8.52 8.63
N LEU A 19 0.19 -9.70 8.86
CA LEU A 19 1.55 -10.04 8.45
C LEU A 19 1.66 -10.67 7.06
N CYS A 20 0.53 -11.01 6.43
CA CYS A 20 0.49 -11.69 5.13
C CYS A 20 0.25 -10.74 3.95
N LEU A 21 0.11 -9.44 4.23
CA LEU A 21 -0.06 -8.41 3.21
C LEU A 21 1.30 -7.88 2.75
N SER A 22 1.64 -8.18 1.51
CA SER A 22 2.88 -7.74 0.87
C SER A 22 2.60 -6.82 -0.30
N VAL A 23 3.42 -5.79 -0.45
CA VAL A 23 3.36 -4.88 -1.59
C VAL A 23 4.17 -5.49 -2.73
N LYS A 24 3.50 -5.80 -3.84
CA LYS A 24 4.14 -6.48 -4.99
C LYS A 24 4.46 -5.54 -6.14
N LEU A 25 3.74 -4.42 -6.24
CA LEU A 25 3.85 -3.54 -7.39
C LEU A 25 3.59 -2.09 -6.97
N VAL A 26 4.46 -1.20 -7.43
CA VAL A 26 4.24 0.25 -7.40
C VAL A 26 4.46 0.72 -8.83
N SER A 27 3.38 1.12 -9.50
CA SER A 27 3.42 1.64 -10.85
C SER A 27 3.08 3.12 -10.85
N PRO A 28 3.98 3.99 -11.33
CA PRO A 28 3.64 5.36 -11.67
C PRO A 28 2.48 5.39 -12.68
N PRO A 29 1.59 6.40 -12.64
CA PRO A 29 1.69 7.60 -11.82
C PRO A 29 1.26 7.43 -10.35
N GLN A 30 0.41 6.44 -9.98
CA GLN A 30 -0.29 6.43 -8.68
C GLN A 30 -0.80 5.04 -8.24
N ILE A 31 -0.35 3.91 -8.81
CA ILE A 31 -0.95 2.60 -8.52
C ILE A 31 -0.07 1.77 -7.59
N VAL A 32 -0.64 1.22 -6.52
CA VAL A 32 0.00 0.26 -5.62
C VAL A 32 -0.78 -1.05 -5.60
N GLY A 33 -0.09 -2.16 -5.86
CA GLY A 33 -0.61 -3.51 -5.77
C GLY A 33 -0.19 -4.18 -4.47
N VAL A 34 -1.17 -4.56 -3.66
CA VAL A 34 -1.01 -5.34 -2.43
C VAL A 34 -1.60 -6.72 -2.65
N VAL A 35 -0.89 -7.75 -2.20
CA VAL A 35 -1.37 -9.14 -2.27
C VAL A 35 -1.34 -9.73 -0.89
N CYS A 36 -2.45 -10.37 -0.51
CA CYS A 36 -2.47 -11.21 0.68
C CYS A 36 -2.03 -12.62 0.30
N THR A 37 -0.93 -13.10 0.87
CA THR A 37 -0.43 -14.45 0.59
C THR A 37 -1.30 -15.55 1.20
N ASN A 38 -2.13 -15.23 2.20
CA ASN A 38 -2.97 -16.22 2.88
C ASN A 38 -4.31 -16.46 2.14
N CYS A 39 -5.06 -15.40 1.83
CA CYS A 39 -6.34 -15.52 1.13
C CYS A 39 -6.22 -15.36 -0.39
N GLN A 40 -5.01 -15.13 -0.91
CA GLN A 40 -4.70 -14.94 -2.34
C GLN A 40 -5.45 -13.77 -3.00
N MET A 41 -6.09 -12.90 -2.21
CA MET A 41 -6.74 -11.70 -2.72
C MET A 41 -5.72 -10.66 -3.15
N ARG A 42 -6.05 -9.97 -4.24
CA ARG A 42 -5.23 -8.89 -4.81
C ARG A 42 -5.97 -7.58 -4.62
N HIS A 43 -5.33 -6.63 -3.95
CA HIS A 43 -5.85 -5.29 -3.72
C HIS A 43 -5.04 -4.31 -4.55
N ARG A 44 -5.72 -3.57 -5.41
CA ARG A 44 -5.16 -2.47 -6.17
C ARG A 44 -5.62 -1.17 -5.53
N LEU A 45 -4.66 -0.33 -5.21
CA LEU A 45 -4.85 0.98 -4.59
C LEU A 45 -4.45 2.03 -5.60
N THR A 46 -5.37 2.93 -5.91
CA THR A 46 -5.07 4.15 -6.67
C THR A 46 -4.84 5.25 -5.65
N LEU A 47 -3.63 5.78 -5.64
CA LEU A 47 -3.17 6.78 -4.71
C LEU A 47 -3.59 8.17 -5.14
N GLN A 48 -3.92 9.01 -4.17
CA GLN A 48 -4.03 10.45 -4.34
C GLN A 48 -2.70 11.11 -3.94
N GLN A 49 -2.19 10.79 -2.76
CA GLN A 49 -0.96 11.37 -2.21
C GLN A 49 -0.12 10.29 -1.51
N VAL A 50 1.18 10.55 -1.38
CA VAL A 50 2.13 9.73 -0.61
C VAL A 50 2.86 10.67 0.33
N ALA A 51 3.02 10.26 1.58
CA ALA A 51 3.81 10.97 2.57
C ALA A 51 4.83 10.01 3.21
N VAL A 52 6.09 10.42 3.35
CA VAL A 52 7.13 9.62 4.01
C VAL A 52 7.44 10.17 5.41
N SER A 53 7.60 9.29 6.41
CA SER A 53 8.12 9.64 7.74
C SER A 53 9.42 8.86 8.01
N PRO A 54 10.48 9.47 8.62
CA PRO A 54 10.46 10.58 9.59
C PRO A 54 10.81 11.98 9.04
N GLU A 55 11.19 12.09 7.77
CA GLU A 55 11.53 13.36 7.14
C GLU A 55 10.24 14.00 6.66
N LYS A 56 9.64 14.87 7.49
CA LYS A 56 8.51 15.73 7.11
C LYS A 56 8.95 16.69 5.98
N THR A 57 9.05 16.17 4.77
CA THR A 57 9.21 16.97 3.56
C THR A 57 7.95 16.78 2.76
N THR A 58 6.92 17.54 3.11
CA THR A 58 5.75 17.77 2.25
C THR A 58 6.26 18.47 0.98
N GLY A 59 6.62 17.71 -0.05
CA GLY A 59 7.25 18.25 -1.24
C GLY A 59 7.23 17.28 -2.41
N ILE A 60 6.45 17.65 -3.43
CA ILE A 60 6.28 17.01 -4.75
C ILE A 60 5.96 15.51 -4.65
N GLU A 61 4.66 15.19 -4.71
CA GLU A 61 4.06 13.85 -4.67
C GLU A 61 4.82 12.79 -5.52
N SER A 62 5.46 13.22 -6.60
CA SER A 62 6.26 12.37 -7.47
C SER A 62 7.55 11.84 -6.83
N HIS A 63 8.23 12.60 -5.97
CA HIS A 63 9.50 12.19 -5.37
C HIS A 63 9.29 11.12 -4.29
N GLU A 64 8.27 11.29 -3.45
CA GLU A 64 7.92 10.33 -2.40
C GLU A 64 7.45 8.99 -2.99
N LEU A 65 6.73 9.04 -4.11
CA LEU A 65 6.36 7.84 -4.86
C LEU A 65 7.57 7.14 -5.47
N LEU A 66 8.55 7.88 -6.02
CA LEU A 66 9.79 7.29 -6.53
C LEU A 66 10.61 6.64 -5.41
N LEU A 67 10.65 7.25 -4.22
CA LEU A 67 11.29 6.65 -3.04
C LEU A 67 10.58 5.37 -2.60
N LEU A 68 9.25 5.36 -2.60
CA LEU A 68 8.47 4.15 -2.31
C LEU A 68 8.73 3.09 -3.38
N GLN A 69 8.71 3.46 -4.66
CA GLN A 69 8.96 2.55 -5.76
C GLN A 69 10.35 1.92 -5.65
N GLY A 70 11.39 2.71 -5.45
CA GLY A 70 12.75 2.20 -5.22
C GLY A 70 12.81 1.27 -4.01
N CYS A 71 12.17 1.67 -2.90
CA CYS A 71 12.12 0.83 -1.71
C CYS A 71 11.41 -0.51 -1.94
N VAL A 72 10.32 -0.53 -2.71
CA VAL A 72 9.60 -1.77 -3.06
C VAL A 72 10.39 -2.60 -4.07
N GLN A 73 11.12 -1.99 -5.01
CA GLN A 73 11.97 -2.72 -5.94
C GLN A 73 13.14 -3.40 -5.22
N ASP A 74 13.79 -2.68 -4.30
CA ASP A 74 14.94 -3.20 -3.54
C ASP A 74 14.52 -4.15 -2.41
N HIS A 75 13.37 -3.90 -1.77
CA HIS A 75 12.96 -4.56 -0.53
C HIS A 75 11.51 -5.09 -0.58
N SER A 76 11.08 -5.65 -1.71
CA SER A 76 9.69 -6.12 -1.89
C SER A 76 9.19 -7.08 -0.80
N GLU A 77 10.07 -7.89 -0.20
CA GLU A 77 9.73 -8.86 0.85
C GLU A 77 9.63 -8.23 2.25
N GLU A 78 10.29 -7.09 2.44
CA GLU A 78 10.41 -6.38 3.72
C GLU A 78 9.45 -5.20 3.82
N VAL A 79 8.82 -4.79 2.72
CA VAL A 79 7.77 -3.77 2.69
C VAL A 79 6.41 -4.41 3.00
N ARG A 80 5.86 -4.06 4.16
CA ARG A 80 4.59 -4.60 4.65
C ARG A 80 3.57 -3.50 4.92
N VAL A 81 2.30 -3.87 4.86
CA VAL A 81 1.21 -2.99 5.30
C VAL A 81 1.25 -2.90 6.82
N SER A 82 1.38 -1.69 7.36
CA SER A 82 1.42 -1.42 8.80
C SER A 82 0.13 -0.84 9.35
N MET A 83 -0.71 -0.27 8.48
CA MET A 83 -1.99 0.35 8.87
C MET A 83 -2.94 0.33 7.67
N VAL A 84 -4.23 0.13 7.92
CA VAL A 84 -5.31 0.41 6.96
C VAL A 84 -6.41 1.17 7.69
N ASN A 85 -6.79 2.33 7.18
CA ASN A 85 -7.91 3.13 7.67
C ASN A 85 -8.80 3.52 6.50
N ILE A 86 -9.96 2.88 6.37
CA ILE A 86 -10.91 3.16 5.28
C ILE A 86 -11.63 4.49 5.48
N GLU A 87 -11.91 4.90 6.71
CA GLU A 87 -12.64 6.14 6.99
C GLU A 87 -11.86 7.37 6.51
N GLN A 88 -10.53 7.31 6.64
CA GLN A 88 -9.61 8.34 6.18
C GLN A 88 -8.98 8.01 4.82
N CYS A 89 -9.40 6.92 4.16
CA CYS A 89 -8.78 6.44 2.93
C CYS A 89 -7.24 6.29 3.00
N ALA A 90 -6.70 5.98 4.18
CA ALA A 90 -5.27 5.96 4.43
C ALA A 90 -4.72 4.53 4.56
N VAL A 91 -3.57 4.26 3.94
CA VAL A 91 -2.84 3.00 4.07
C VAL A 91 -1.40 3.27 4.48
N GLY A 92 -0.96 2.71 5.59
CA GLY A 92 0.42 2.77 6.04
C GLY A 92 1.21 1.59 5.51
N LEU A 93 2.38 1.85 4.96
CA LEU A 93 3.41 0.86 4.64
C LEU A 93 4.65 1.09 5.50
N ARG A 94 5.33 0.01 5.86
CA ARG A 94 6.60 0.07 6.57
C ARG A 94 7.59 -0.88 5.94
N CYS A 95 8.79 -0.38 5.70
CA CYS A 95 9.92 -1.21 5.25
C CYS A 95 10.77 -1.62 6.45
N GLY A 96 11.03 -2.93 6.61
CA GLY A 96 11.92 -3.48 7.63
C GLY A 96 13.38 -3.05 7.45
N CYS A 97 13.90 -3.09 6.21
CA CYS A 97 15.28 -2.72 5.88
C CYS A 97 15.55 -1.24 6.04
N CYS A 98 14.76 -0.38 5.38
CA CYS A 98 14.97 1.07 5.42
C CYS A 98 14.49 1.71 6.74
N ARG A 99 13.67 1.00 7.52
CA ARG A 99 12.95 1.52 8.71
C ARG A 99 12.10 2.76 8.43
N ARG A 100 11.74 2.99 7.16
CA ARG A 100 10.88 4.09 6.71
C ARG A 100 9.42 3.67 6.79
N SER A 101 8.57 4.63 7.13
CA SER A 101 7.12 4.46 7.10
C SER A 101 6.54 5.40 6.05
N TYR A 102 5.69 4.86 5.20
CA TYR A 102 5.01 5.56 4.12
C TYR A 102 3.52 5.60 4.45
N SER A 103 2.93 6.78 4.45
CA SER A 103 1.49 6.97 4.55
C SER A 103 0.96 7.25 3.15
N LEU A 104 0.02 6.44 2.69
CA LEU A 104 -0.59 6.54 1.39
C LEU A 104 -2.01 7.05 1.56
N ASP A 105 -2.35 8.13 0.87
CA ASP A 105 -3.73 8.56 0.70
C ASP A 105 -4.29 7.89 -0.56
N VAL A 106 -5.41 7.18 -0.45
CA VAL A 106 -5.94 6.28 -1.47
C VAL A 106 -7.26 6.82 -2.00
N ALA A 107 -7.27 7.26 -3.25
CA ALA A 107 -8.49 7.70 -3.94
C ALA A 107 -9.44 6.54 -4.26
N LEU A 108 -8.91 5.36 -4.61
CA LEU A 108 -9.74 4.22 -5.00
C LEU A 108 -9.14 2.90 -4.50
N PHE A 109 -10.00 2.10 -3.87
CA PHE A 109 -9.71 0.72 -3.48
C PHE A 109 -10.40 -0.24 -4.45
N GLU A 110 -9.63 -1.13 -5.07
CA GLU A 110 -10.14 -2.21 -5.91
C GLU A 110 -9.64 -3.54 -5.38
N THR A 111 -10.52 -4.50 -5.16
CA THR A 111 -10.16 -5.85 -4.73
C THR A 111 -10.58 -6.85 -5.80
N GLN A 112 -9.66 -7.74 -6.15
CA GLN A 112 -9.89 -8.86 -7.04
C GLN A 112 -9.74 -10.15 -6.25
N GLN A 113 -10.82 -10.94 -6.27
CA GLN A 113 -10.81 -12.30 -5.77
C GLN A 113 -10.64 -13.23 -6.97
N SER A 114 -9.55 -13.99 -6.98
CA SER A 114 -9.27 -15.04 -7.97
C SER A 114 -9.89 -16.36 -7.55
#